data_AF-A0A3D4NK86-F1
#
_entry.id   AF-A0A3D4NK86-F1
#
_cell.length_a   1.000
_cell.length_b   1.000
_cell.length_c   1.000
_cell.angle_alpha   90.00
_cell.angle_beta   90.00
_cell.angle_gamma   90.00
#
_symmetry.space_group_name_H-M   'P 1'
#
loop_
_entity.id
_entity.type
_entity.pdbx_description
1 polymer ?
#
loop_
_entity_poly.entity_id
_entity_poly.type
_entity_poly.pdbx_seq_one_letter_code
_entity_poly.pdbx_strand_id
1 'polypeptide(L)'
;MKKPVPDPPSNSTKNDERLRDRSALYRAIDFYLTGEQPSAPDELRFYNVSDDVSFEDTQLYVADLLRCASVTAYQCGDHLKGADRAMVFSVWHLLEIAKAMVDRSIDCLGMKHTQD
;
A
#
# COMPACT_ATOMS: atom_id res chain seq x y z
N MET A 1 -23.19 53.11 -45.86
CA MET A 1 -23.31 51.96 -44.94
C MET A 1 -21.98 51.73 -44.25
N LYS A 2 -21.84 52.04 -42.96
CA LYS A 2 -20.68 51.63 -42.15
C LYS A 2 -21.17 50.51 -41.23
N LYS A 3 -20.59 49.32 -41.37
CA LYS A 3 -20.94 48.13 -40.58
C LYS A 3 -20.56 48.39 -39.11
N PRO A 4 -21.41 48.03 -38.13
CA PRO A 4 -21.07 48.14 -36.72
C PRO A 4 -19.89 47.21 -36.44
N VAL A 5 -18.83 47.78 -35.86
CA VAL A 5 -17.65 47.05 -35.42
C VAL A 5 -18.03 46.30 -34.13
N PRO A 6 -17.73 44.99 -33.99
CA PRO A 6 -18.02 44.26 -32.76
C PRO A 6 -17.08 44.73 -31.64
N ASP A 7 -17.64 44.95 -30.45
CA ASP A 7 -16.85 45.28 -29.27
C ASP A 7 -15.90 44.13 -28.90
N PRO A 8 -14.66 44.46 -28.44
CA PRO A 8 -13.66 43.46 -28.08
C PRO A 8 -14.07 42.64 -26.84
N PRO A 9 -13.64 41.37 -26.75
CA PRO A 9 -14.01 40.50 -25.63
C PRO A 9 -13.47 41.07 -24.31
N SER A 10 -14.36 41.19 -23.33
CA SER A 10 -14.03 41.64 -21.98
C SER A 10 -12.98 40.70 -21.35
N ASN A 11 -11.92 41.29 -20.80
CA ASN A 11 -10.79 40.59 -20.17
C ASN A 11 -11.17 39.89 -18.85
N SER A 12 -12.47 39.83 -18.50
CA SER A 12 -13.00 39.21 -17.29
C SER A 12 -12.77 37.70 -17.27
N THR A 13 -12.86 37.02 -18.41
CA THR A 13 -12.79 35.55 -18.50
C THR A 13 -11.45 34.98 -18.02
N LYS A 14 -10.34 35.67 -18.27
CA LYS A 14 -9.00 35.23 -17.84
C LYS A 14 -8.81 35.33 -16.32
N ASN A 15 -9.44 36.31 -15.69
CA ASN A 15 -9.36 36.49 -14.25
C ASN A 15 -10.19 35.42 -13.52
N ASP A 16 -11.35 35.05 -14.07
CA ASP A 16 -12.20 33.99 -13.52
C ASP A 16 -11.52 32.61 -13.60
N GLU A 17 -10.84 32.30 -14.70
CA GLU A 17 -10.04 31.08 -14.84
C GLU A 17 -8.87 31.04 -13.84
N ARG A 18 -8.14 32.16 -13.66
CA ARG A 18 -7.05 32.23 -12.66
C ARG A 18 -7.55 32.12 -11.22
N LEU A 19 -8.73 32.69 -10.93
CA LEU A 19 -9.38 32.53 -9.62
C LEU A 19 -9.79 31.07 -9.40
N ARG A 20 -10.28 30.39 -10.44
CA ARG A 20 -10.64 28.97 -10.39
C ARG A 20 -9.42 28.08 -10.15
N ASP A 21 -8.32 28.33 -10.86
CA ASP A 21 -7.05 27.63 -10.69
C ASP A 21 -6.49 27.79 -9.27
N ARG A 22 -6.57 29.01 -8.73
CA ARG A 22 -6.16 29.29 -7.36
C ARG A 22 -7.05 28.59 -6.31
N SER A 23 -8.36 28.53 -6.53
CA SER A 23 -9.28 27.78 -5.66
C SER A 23 -9.05 26.28 -5.71
N ALA A 24 -8.70 25.74 -6.87
CA ALA A 24 -8.33 24.34 -7.03
C ALA A 24 -7.02 24.03 -6.30
N LEU A 25 -6.03 24.93 -6.39
CA LEU A 25 -4.77 24.81 -5.65
C LEU A 25 -4.99 24.79 -4.13
N TYR A 26 -5.78 25.73 -3.58
CA TYR A 26 -6.06 25.74 -2.14
C TYR A 26 -6.79 24.49 -1.68
N ARG A 27 -7.77 24.00 -2.46
CA ARG A 27 -8.44 22.73 -2.18
C ARG A 27 -7.48 21.54 -2.21
N ALA A 28 -6.51 21.53 -3.13
CA ALA A 28 -5.49 20.49 -3.17
C ALA A 28 -4.57 20.56 -1.93
N ILE A 29 -4.11 21.75 -1.55
CA ILE A 29 -3.29 21.94 -0.35
C ILE A 29 -4.03 21.48 0.90
N ASP A 30 -5.30 21.88 1.05
CA ASP A 30 -6.14 21.48 2.19
C ASP A 30 -6.29 19.95 2.25
N PHE A 31 -6.60 19.32 1.11
CA PHE A 31 -6.70 17.86 0.98
C PHE A 31 -5.41 17.12 1.37
N TYR A 32 -4.24 17.66 1.03
CA TYR A 32 -2.96 17.06 1.42
C TYR A 32 -2.57 17.32 2.87
N LEU A 33 -3.09 18.38 3.50
CA LEU A 33 -2.81 18.74 4.89
C LEU A 33 -3.73 18.05 5.89
N THR A 34 -4.98 17.75 5.53
CA THR A 34 -5.96 17.08 6.42
C THR A 34 -5.69 15.58 6.63
N GLY A 35 -4.76 14.98 5.89
CA GLY A 35 -4.37 13.58 6.08
C GLY A 35 -5.43 12.56 5.66
N GLU A 36 -6.57 13.01 5.10
CA GLU A 36 -7.58 12.15 4.47
C GLU A 36 -7.07 11.67 3.10
N GLN A 37 -5.95 10.96 3.09
CA GLN A 37 -5.59 10.12 1.95
C GLN A 37 -6.66 9.03 1.88
N PRO A 38 -7.44 8.92 0.79
CA PRO A 38 -8.27 7.77 0.57
C PRO A 38 -7.33 6.57 0.56
N SER A 39 -7.49 5.67 1.52
CA SER A 39 -6.83 4.37 1.48
C SER A 39 -7.09 3.78 0.10
N ALA A 40 -6.03 3.32 -0.57
CA ALA A 40 -6.14 2.72 -1.89
C ALA A 40 -7.34 1.76 -1.93
N PRO A 41 -8.18 1.80 -2.98
CA PRO A 41 -9.39 1.00 -3.02
C PRO A 41 -9.06 -0.46 -2.69
N ASP A 42 -9.80 -1.00 -1.71
CA ASP A 42 -9.65 -2.34 -1.13
C ASP A 42 -9.79 -3.47 -2.18
N GLU A 43 -10.11 -3.11 -3.41
CA GLU A 43 -10.36 -3.97 -4.57
C GLU A 43 -9.19 -4.89 -4.96
N LEU A 44 -7.98 -4.69 -4.42
CA LEU A 44 -6.83 -5.58 -4.68
C LEU A 44 -6.52 -6.56 -3.54
N ARG A 45 -7.24 -6.52 -2.41
CA ARG A 45 -7.04 -7.47 -1.32
C ARG A 45 -7.95 -8.67 -1.50
N PHE A 46 -7.37 -9.81 -1.90
CA PHE A 46 -8.08 -11.10 -1.94
C PHE A 46 -8.51 -11.60 -0.55
N TYR A 47 -8.03 -10.95 0.53
CA TYR A 47 -8.36 -11.27 1.92
C TYR A 47 -8.54 -9.97 2.71
N ASN A 48 -9.74 -9.75 3.28
CA ASN A 48 -9.98 -8.69 4.26
C ASN A 48 -9.69 -9.24 5.65
N VAL A 49 -8.68 -8.68 6.30
CA VAL A 49 -8.44 -8.86 7.74
C VAL A 49 -9.33 -7.85 8.46
N SER A 50 -10.06 -8.27 9.50
CA SER A 50 -10.90 -7.34 10.27
C SER A 50 -10.04 -6.21 10.84
N ASP A 51 -10.56 -4.98 10.84
CA ASP A 51 -9.91 -3.83 11.46
C ASP A 51 -9.77 -4.00 12.99
N ASP A 52 -10.51 -4.95 13.58
CA ASP A 52 -10.44 -5.31 14.99
C ASP A 52 -9.20 -6.15 15.35
N VAL A 53 -8.44 -6.64 14.37
CA VAL A 53 -7.24 -7.47 14.62
C VAL A 53 -6.09 -6.57 15.04
N SER A 54 -5.52 -6.83 16.21
CA SER A 54 -4.38 -6.07 16.69
C SER A 54 -3.15 -6.25 15.78
N PHE A 55 -2.22 -5.31 15.84
CA PHE A 55 -0.96 -5.42 15.11
C PHE A 55 -0.17 -6.68 15.51
N GLU A 56 -0.16 -7.00 16.81
CA GLU A 56 0.51 -8.19 17.35
C GLU A 56 -0.13 -9.48 16.82
N ASP A 57 -1.47 -9.56 16.83
CA ASP A 57 -2.22 -10.69 16.28
C ASP A 57 -1.97 -10.84 14.77
N THR A 58 -1.87 -9.72 14.05
CA THR A 58 -1.54 -9.71 12.62
C THR A 58 -0.15 -10.28 12.36
N GLN A 59 0.87 -9.87 13.13
CA GLN A 59 2.23 -10.42 12.98
C GLN A 59 2.28 -11.91 13.31
N LEU A 60 1.59 -12.34 14.37
CA LEU A 60 1.48 -13.75 14.74
C LEU A 60 0.80 -14.57 13.64
N TYR A 61 -0.29 -14.05 13.06
CA TYR A 61 -0.99 -14.70 11.97
C TYR A 61 -0.11 -14.83 10.71
N VAL A 62 0.64 -13.77 10.35
CA VAL A 62 1.59 -13.81 9.25
C VAL A 62 2.69 -14.87 9.50
N ALA A 63 3.21 -14.97 10.73
CA ALA A 63 4.21 -15.97 11.07
C ALA A 63 3.69 -17.40 10.87
N ASP A 64 2.45 -17.70 11.29
CA ASP A 64 1.87 -19.03 11.08
C ASP A 64 1.55 -19.32 9.61
N LEU A 65 1.09 -18.32 8.84
CA LEU A 65 0.92 -18.44 7.39
C LEU A 65 2.24 -18.77 6.70
N LEU A 66 3.33 -18.07 7.05
CA LEU A 66 4.65 -18.32 6.49
C LEU A 66 5.16 -19.72 6.87
N ARG A 67 4.91 -20.17 8.11
CA ARG A 67 5.23 -21.54 8.54
C ARG A 67 4.48 -22.58 7.70
N CYS A 68 3.18 -22.40 7.49
CA CYS A 68 2.36 -23.30 6.69
C CYS A 68 2.78 -23.32 5.22
N ALA A 69 3.03 -22.14 4.64
CA ALA A 69 3.51 -21.99 3.27
C ALA A 69 4.88 -22.65 3.09
N SER A 70 5.77 -22.49 4.08
CA SER A 70 7.05 -23.18 4.11
C SER A 70 6.78 -24.67 4.05
N VAL A 71 6.19 -25.29 5.09
CA VAL A 71 5.94 -26.76 5.13
C VAL A 71 5.39 -27.30 3.81
N THR A 72 4.44 -26.58 3.21
CA THR A 72 3.87 -26.91 1.89
C THR A 72 4.94 -26.91 0.78
N ALA A 73 5.73 -25.84 0.64
CA ALA A 73 6.80 -25.76 -0.36
C ALA A 73 7.84 -26.89 -0.19
N TYR A 74 8.25 -27.25 1.02
CA TYR A 74 9.21 -28.34 1.21
C TYR A 74 8.62 -29.69 0.82
N GLN A 75 7.38 -29.96 1.23
CA GLN A 75 6.68 -31.18 0.84
C GLN A 75 6.50 -31.27 -0.67
N CYS A 76 6.18 -30.17 -1.35
CA CYS A 76 6.14 -30.12 -2.82
C CYS A 76 7.50 -30.45 -3.43
N GLY A 77 8.58 -29.85 -2.91
CA GLY A 77 9.94 -30.08 -3.40
C GLY A 77 10.43 -31.52 -3.23
N ASP A 78 9.93 -32.25 -2.23
CA ASP A 78 10.31 -33.64 -1.97
C ASP A 78 9.81 -34.61 -3.06
N HIS A 79 8.71 -34.27 -3.72
CA HIS A 79 8.12 -35.06 -4.81
C HIS A 79 8.64 -34.67 -6.21
N LEU A 80 9.43 -33.59 -6.31
CA LEU A 80 9.95 -33.06 -7.58
C LEU A 80 11.40 -33.46 -7.83
N LYS A 81 11.89 -33.28 -9.06
CA LYS A 81 13.28 -33.55 -9.46
C LYS A 81 13.83 -32.43 -10.34
N GLY A 82 15.15 -32.37 -10.44
CA GLY A 82 15.83 -31.44 -11.35
C GLY A 82 15.53 -29.97 -11.08
N ALA A 83 15.27 -29.20 -12.15
CA ALA A 83 15.05 -27.76 -12.09
C ALA A 83 13.81 -27.37 -11.28
N ASP A 84 12.72 -28.15 -11.37
CA ASP A 84 11.47 -27.84 -10.67
C ASP A 84 11.63 -27.96 -9.15
N ARG A 85 12.40 -28.95 -8.68
CA ARG A 85 12.78 -29.08 -7.26
C ARG A 85 13.60 -27.88 -6.80
N ALA A 86 14.58 -27.47 -7.61
CA ALA A 86 15.42 -26.30 -7.29
C ALA A 86 14.59 -25.01 -7.22
N MET A 87 13.60 -24.85 -8.10
CA MET A 87 12.65 -23.73 -8.07
C MET A 87 11.79 -23.74 -6.80
N VAL A 88 11.22 -24.89 -6.42
CA VAL A 88 10.38 -24.95 -5.22
C VAL A 88 11.20 -24.72 -3.94
N PHE A 89 12.44 -25.21 -3.88
CA PHE A 89 13.31 -24.91 -2.74
C PHE A 89 13.83 -23.47 -2.72
N SER A 90 13.90 -22.78 -3.86
CA SER A 90 14.17 -21.34 -3.84
C SER A 90 12.99 -20.58 -3.22
N VAL A 91 11.74 -20.96 -3.52
CA VAL A 91 10.55 -20.41 -2.86
C VAL A 91 10.58 -20.69 -1.35
N TRP A 92 10.88 -21.93 -0.94
CA TRP A 92 11.06 -22.25 0.49
C TRP A 92 12.08 -21.33 1.15
N HIS A 93 13.24 -21.12 0.52
CA HIS A 93 14.27 -20.26 1.08
C HIS A 93 13.80 -18.80 1.25
N LEU A 94 13.04 -18.27 0.30
CA LEU A 94 12.42 -16.94 0.42
C LEU A 94 11.42 -16.87 1.58
N LEU A 95 10.64 -17.93 1.81
CA LEU A 95 9.69 -18.00 2.93
C LEU A 95 10.41 -18.02 4.29
N GLU A 96 11.52 -18.74 4.41
CA GLU A 96 12.35 -18.74 5.62
C GLU A 96 12.97 -17.34 5.89
N ILE A 97 13.40 -16.63 4.84
CA ILE A 97 13.86 -15.24 4.97
C ILE A 97 12.73 -14.34 5.45
N ALA A 98 11.55 -14.44 4.84
CA ALA A 98 10.38 -13.65 5.23
C ALA A 98 10.01 -13.90 6.69
N LYS A 99 10.03 -15.16 7.13
CA LYS A 99 9.78 -15.53 8.52
C LYS A 99 10.78 -14.88 9.47
N ALA A 100 12.08 -14.97 9.17
CA ALA A 100 13.12 -14.34 9.99
C ALA A 100 12.95 -12.81 10.09
N MET A 101 12.44 -12.16 9.04
CA MET A 101 12.13 -10.72 9.08
C MET A 101 10.91 -10.40 9.95
N VAL A 102 9.88 -11.25 9.96
CA VAL A 102 8.71 -11.13 10.85
C VAL A 102 9.11 -11.38 12.30
N ASP A 103 9.88 -12.43 12.59
CA ASP A 103 10.38 -12.72 13.94
C ASP A 103 11.18 -11.52 14.48
N ARG A 104 12.05 -10.93 13.64
CA ARG A 104 12.78 -9.70 13.99
C ARG A 104 11.85 -8.50 14.22
N SER A 105 10.76 -8.38 13.46
CA SER A 105 9.80 -7.28 13.62
C SER A 105 9.14 -7.35 15.00
N ILE A 106 8.82 -8.57 15.46
CA ILE A 106 8.24 -8.86 16.78
C ILE A 106 9.26 -8.56 17.89
N ASP A 107 10.50 -9.02 17.75
CA ASP A 107 11.58 -8.74 18.73
C ASP A 107 11.77 -7.23 18.95
N CYS A 108 11.72 -6.45 17.86
CA CYS A 108 11.85 -4.98 17.93
C CYS A 108 10.69 -4.30 18.69
N LEU A 109 9.53 -4.95 18.82
CA LEU A 109 8.42 -4.47 19.63
C LEU A 109 8.64 -4.81 21.11
N GLY A 110 9.09 -6.03 21.39
CA GLY A 110 9.39 -6.49 22.76
C GLY A 110 10.42 -5.62 23.46
N MET A 111 11.38 -5.07 22.72
CA MET A 111 12.41 -4.16 23.27
C MET A 111 11.86 -2.79 23.70
N LYS A 112 10.69 -2.35 23.22
CA LYS A 112 10.10 -1.05 23.59
C LYS A 112 9.47 -1.04 24.99
N HIS A 113 9.17 -2.21 25.56
CA HIS A 113 8.41 -2.32 26.81
C HIS A 113 9.30 -2.37 28.08
N THR A 114 10.63 -2.43 27.92
CA THR A 114 11.63 -2.58 29.00
C THR A 114 12.37 -1.30 29.35
N GLN A 115 11.90 -0.14 28.90
CA GLN A 115 12.51 1.15 29.23
C GLN A 115 11.52 2.02 30.02
N ASP A 116 11.20 1.57 31.23
CA ASP A 116 10.65 2.39 32.33
C ASP A 116 11.28 1.95 33.66
#